data_AF-A0A061SUB1-F1
#
_entry.id   AF-A0A061SUB1-F1
#
_cell.length_a   1.000
_cell.length_b   1.000
_cell.length_c   1.000
_cell.angle_alpha   90.00
_cell.angle_beta   90.00
_cell.angle_gamma   90.00
#
_symmetry.space_group_name_H-M   'P 1'
#
loop_
_entity.id
_entity.type
_entity.pdbx_description
1 polymer ?
#
loop_
_entity_poly.entity_id
_entity_poly.type
_entity_poly.pdbx_seq_one_letter_code
_entity_poly.pdbx_strand_id
1 'polypeptide(L)'
;MTEPVDTYVGKQIRAYRHAKGLTQQALADKVGVKFQQIQKYETGSNRVSASRLADICHALNLPITVFFPSEFHPEASEHLATLRAEKDALEQRLDGIRKLYVKFGELV
;
A
#
# COMPACT_ATOMS: atom_id res chain seq x y z
N MET A 1 -22.32 -10.25 3.64
CA MET A 1 -21.39 -10.46 2.52
C MET A 1 -20.05 -9.86 2.91
N THR A 2 -18.97 -10.58 2.66
CA THR A 2 -17.61 -10.07 2.86
C THR A 2 -17.25 -9.18 1.69
N GLU A 3 -16.77 -7.97 1.96
CA GLU A 3 -16.36 -7.07 0.89
C GLU A 3 -15.02 -7.53 0.30
N PRO A 4 -14.73 -7.25 -0.98
CA PRO A 4 -13.43 -7.59 -1.59
C PRO A 4 -12.23 -7.09 -0.78
N VAL A 5 -12.38 -5.93 -0.13
CA VAL A 5 -11.37 -5.33 0.76
C VAL A 5 -11.12 -6.19 2.01
N ASP A 6 -12.17 -6.76 2.62
CA ASP A 6 -12.03 -7.60 3.82
C ASP A 6 -11.20 -8.85 3.51
N THR A 7 -11.45 -9.48 2.35
CA THR A 7 -10.68 -10.63 1.88
C THR A 7 -9.23 -10.25 1.56
N TYR A 8 -9.01 -9.09 0.95
CA TYR A 8 -7.66 -8.60 0.66
C TYR A 8 -6.86 -8.37 1.96
N VAL A 9 -7.44 -7.64 2.92
CA VAL A 9 -6.82 -7.37 4.23
C VAL A 9 -6.46 -8.68 4.92
N GLY A 10 -7.37 -9.66 4.96
CA GLY A 10 -7.10 -10.97 5.53
C GLY A 10 -5.91 -11.69 4.90
N LYS A 11 -5.83 -11.69 3.57
CA LYS A 11 -4.68 -12.26 2.83
C LYS A 11 -3.37 -11.56 3.17
N GLN A 12 -3.36 -10.23 3.27
CA GLN A 12 -2.17 -9.47 3.65
C GLN A 12 -1.73 -9.78 5.08
N ILE A 13 -2.66 -9.83 6.04
CA ILE A 13 -2.36 -10.21 7.43
C ILE A 13 -1.64 -11.54 7.46
N ARG A 14 -2.16 -12.55 6.75
CA ARG A 14 -1.54 -13.87 6.64
C ARG A 14 -0.15 -13.79 6.03
N ALA A 15 0.00 -13.11 4.90
CA ALA A 15 1.27 -13.00 4.17
C ALA A 15 2.36 -12.38 5.06
N TYR A 16 2.08 -11.24 5.69
CA TYR A 16 3.04 -10.56 6.55
C TYR A 16 3.32 -11.32 7.85
N ARG A 17 2.32 -11.98 8.42
CA ARG A 17 2.54 -12.87 9.57
C ARG A 17 3.54 -13.96 9.23
N HIS A 18 3.39 -14.62 8.08
CA HIS A 18 4.32 -15.64 7.61
C HIS A 18 5.72 -15.06 7.32
N ALA A 19 5.81 -13.89 6.69
CA ALA A 19 7.08 -13.22 6.44
C ALA A 19 7.85 -12.86 7.73
N LYS A 20 7.12 -12.65 8.84
CA LYS A 20 7.68 -12.43 10.18
C LYS A 20 7.93 -13.72 10.98
N GLY A 21 7.66 -14.90 10.40
CA GLY A 21 7.82 -16.19 11.07
C GLY A 21 6.85 -16.43 12.23
N LEU A 22 5.75 -15.67 12.31
CA LEU A 22 4.80 -15.76 13.41
C LEU A 22 3.76 -16.85 13.16
N THR A 23 3.40 -17.60 14.18
CA THR A 23 2.19 -18.43 14.17
C THR A 23 0.95 -17.55 14.35
N GLN A 24 -0.23 -18.04 13.98
CA GLN A 24 -1.49 -17.32 14.25
C GLN A 24 -1.68 -17.06 15.76
N GLN A 25 -1.26 -18.00 16.62
CA GLN A 25 -1.31 -17.82 18.08
C GLN A 25 -0.38 -16.68 18.51
N ALA A 26 0.86 -16.66 18.01
CA ALA A 26 1.83 -15.61 18.35
C ALA A 26 1.35 -14.22 17.91
N LEU A 27 0.69 -14.10 16.76
CA LEU A 27 0.08 -12.84 16.34
C LEU A 27 -1.12 -12.48 17.24
N ALA A 28 -1.95 -13.46 17.60
CA ALA A 28 -3.10 -13.25 18.47
C ALA A 28 -2.68 -12.73 19.85
N ASP A 29 -1.62 -13.29 20.43
CA ASP A 29 -1.06 -12.87 21.71
C ASP A 29 -0.55 -11.42 21.66
N LYS A 30 0.16 -11.05 20.58
CA LYS A 30 0.64 -9.68 20.37
C LYS A 30 -0.50 -8.66 20.20
N VAL A 31 -1.61 -9.07 19.57
CA VAL A 31 -2.77 -8.21 19.30
C VAL A 31 -3.75 -8.20 20.49
N GLY A 32 -3.64 -9.15 21.41
CA GLY A 32 -4.56 -9.30 22.54
C GLY A 32 -5.93 -9.86 22.14
N VAL A 33 -5.96 -10.84 21.22
CA VAL A 33 -7.17 -11.53 20.78
C VAL A 33 -7.00 -13.05 20.85
N LYS A 34 -8.09 -13.81 20.70
CA LYS A 34 -8.02 -15.27 20.59
C LYS A 34 -7.44 -15.67 19.23
N PHE A 35 -6.69 -16.78 19.17
CA PHE A 35 -6.17 -17.36 17.92
C PHE A 35 -7.25 -17.52 16.84
N GLN A 36 -8.44 -17.99 17.20
CA GLN A 36 -9.56 -18.15 16.27
C GLN A 36 -9.94 -16.83 15.60
N GLN A 37 -9.74 -15.70 16.27
CA GLN A 37 -10.03 -14.38 15.69
C GLN A 37 -9.03 -14.03 14.59
N ILE A 38 -7.74 -14.29 14.80
CA ILE A 38 -6.72 -14.14 13.76
C ILE A 38 -7.03 -15.06 12.58
N GLN A 39 -7.40 -16.33 12.84
CA GLN A 39 -7.81 -17.25 11.78
C GLN A 39 -8.99 -16.70 10.96
N LYS A 40 -10.02 -16.16 11.62
CA LYS A 40 -11.19 -15.57 10.95
C LYS A 40 -10.86 -14.28 10.18
N TYR A 41 -9.91 -13.49 10.67
CA TYR A 41 -9.39 -12.34 9.92
C TYR A 41 -8.65 -12.81 8.66
N GLU A 42 -7.77 -13.80 8.78
CA GLU A 42 -6.97 -14.30 7.65
C GLU A 42 -7.79 -14.99 6.56
N THR A 43 -8.90 -15.62 6.92
CA THR A 43 -9.84 -16.20 5.95
C THR A 43 -10.87 -15.19 5.43
N GLY A 44 -10.90 -13.99 6.01
CA GLY A 44 -11.90 -12.97 5.73
C GLY A 44 -13.30 -13.35 6.25
N SER A 45 -13.49 -14.40 7.04
CA SER A 45 -14.84 -14.71 7.57
C SER A 45 -15.31 -13.67 8.60
N ASN A 46 -14.38 -12.92 9.20
CA ASN A 46 -14.66 -11.74 10.02
C ASN A 46 -14.00 -10.49 9.44
N ARG A 47 -14.72 -9.36 9.47
CA ARG A 47 -14.15 -8.04 9.21
C ARG A 47 -13.17 -7.65 10.31
N VAL A 48 -12.11 -6.95 9.93
CA VAL A 48 -11.15 -6.35 10.87
C VAL A 48 -11.59 -4.92 11.17
N SER A 49 -11.82 -4.59 12.43
CA SER A 49 -12.10 -3.19 12.79
C SER A 49 -10.85 -2.33 12.66
N ALA A 50 -11.01 -1.02 12.49
CA ALA A 50 -9.88 -0.08 12.38
C ALA A 50 -8.91 -0.18 13.57
N SER A 51 -9.44 -0.27 14.80
CA SER A 51 -8.61 -0.47 16.01
C SER A 51 -7.80 -1.76 15.92
N ARG A 52 -8.42 -2.89 15.57
CA ARG A 52 -7.70 -4.17 15.44
C ARG A 52 -6.67 -4.16 14.32
N LEU A 53 -6.97 -3.49 13.21
CA LEU A 53 -6.00 -3.33 12.13
C LEU A 53 -4.79 -2.51 12.59
N ALA A 54 -4.99 -1.45 13.37
CA ALA A 54 -3.90 -0.68 13.98
C ALA A 54 -3.04 -1.54 14.92
N ASP A 55 -3.66 -2.36 15.76
CA ASP A 55 -2.93 -3.29 16.64
C ASP A 55 -2.13 -4.32 15.85
N ILE A 56 -2.69 -4.84 14.75
CA ILE A 56 -1.99 -5.75 13.83
C ILE A 56 -0.81 -5.05 13.15
N CYS A 57 -0.97 -3.79 12.73
CA CYS A 57 0.11 -2.98 12.16
C CYS A 57 1.27 -2.83 13.16
N HIS A 58 0.97 -2.52 14.42
CA HIS A 58 1.97 -2.46 15.48
C HIS A 58 2.63 -3.82 15.73
N ALA A 59 1.85 -4.90 15.83
CA ALA A 59 2.37 -6.25 16.07
C ALA A 59 3.30 -6.75 14.95
N LEU A 60 3.02 -6.36 13.70
CA LEU A 60 3.81 -6.73 12.52
C LEU A 60 4.90 -5.71 12.17
N ASN A 61 4.92 -4.54 12.83
CA ASN A 61 5.77 -3.39 12.51
C ASN A 61 5.66 -2.98 11.02
N LEU A 62 4.43 -2.68 10.60
CA LEU A 62 4.11 -2.27 9.23
C LEU A 62 3.20 -1.03 9.23
N PRO A 63 3.35 -0.12 8.25
CA PRO A 63 2.41 1.00 8.09
C PRO A 63 1.06 0.49 7.58
N ILE A 64 -0.03 1.16 7.96
CA ILE A 64 -1.40 0.76 7.56
C ILE A 64 -1.61 0.76 6.04
N THR A 65 -0.82 1.52 5.30
CA THR A 65 -0.87 1.63 3.83
C THR A 65 -0.65 0.30 3.11
N VAL A 66 0.03 -0.67 3.73
CA VAL A 66 0.24 -2.00 3.12
C VAL A 66 -1.05 -2.81 2.98
N PHE A 67 -2.10 -2.44 3.71
CA PHE A 67 -3.40 -3.12 3.68
C PHE A 67 -4.40 -2.48 2.71
N PHE A 68 -4.07 -1.32 2.13
CA PHE A 68 -4.91 -0.56 1.21
C PHE A 68 -4.07 -0.03 0.04
N PRO A 69 -3.71 -0.87 -0.93
CA PRO A 69 -2.88 -0.45 -2.04
C PRO A 69 -3.68 0.45 -3.00
N SER A 70 -2.96 1.20 -3.84
CA SER A 70 -3.52 2.24 -4.71
C SER A 70 -4.57 1.75 -5.69
N GLU A 71 -4.60 0.45 -6.02
CA GLU A 71 -5.60 -0.14 -6.92
C GLU A 71 -7.02 -0.12 -6.32
N PHE A 72 -7.16 -0.02 -5.00
CA PHE A 72 -8.47 0.22 -4.36
C PHE A 72 -8.90 1.69 -4.40
N HIS A 73 -8.04 2.57 -4.89
CA HIS A 73 -8.30 4.01 -5.04
C HIS A 73 -8.19 4.40 -6.52
N PRO A 74 -9.18 4.01 -7.36
CA PRO A 74 -9.12 4.27 -8.81
C PRO A 74 -8.96 5.76 -9.13
N GLU A 75 -9.60 6.64 -8.36
CA GLU A 75 -9.45 8.11 -8.50
C GLU A 75 -8.02 8.58 -8.21
N ALA A 76 -7.35 7.99 -7.21
CA ALA A 76 -5.96 8.31 -6.91
C ALA A 76 -5.02 7.77 -7.99
N SER A 77 -5.31 6.59 -8.53
CA SER A 77 -4.55 6.00 -9.64
C SER A 77 -4.63 6.86 -10.90
N GLU A 78 -5.84 7.33 -11.24
CA GLU A 78 -6.08 8.22 -12.38
C GLU A 78 -5.37 9.57 -12.18
N HIS A 79 -5.51 10.19 -11.01
CA HIS A 79 -4.84 11.45 -10.70
C HIS A 79 -3.31 11.33 -10.77
N LEU A 80 -2.74 10.23 -10.25
CA LEU A 80 -1.31 9.95 -10.35
C LEU A 80 -0.86 9.75 -11.80
N ALA A 81 -1.69 9.13 -12.65
CA ALA A 81 -1.40 8.99 -14.07
C ALA A 81 -1.39 10.36 -14.78
N THR A 82 -2.34 11.24 -14.47
CA THR A 82 -2.36 12.62 -14.97
C THR A 82 -1.12 13.39 -14.55
N LEU A 83 -0.78 13.37 -13.26
CA LEU A 83 0.42 14.05 -12.75
C LEU A 83 1.71 13.53 -13.37
N ARG A 84 1.80 12.22 -13.64
CA ARG A 84 2.95 11.62 -14.35
C ARG A 84 3.04 12.14 -15.77
N ALA A 85 1.94 12.16 -16.52
CA ALA A 85 1.92 12.67 -17.89
C ALA A 85 2.31 14.16 -17.96
N GLU A 86 1.80 14.98 -17.04
CA GLU A 86 2.16 16.41 -16.94
C GLU A 86 3.64 16.60 -16.62
N LYS A 87 4.17 15.83 -15.67
CA LYS A 87 5.59 15.86 -15.33
C LYS A 87 6.47 15.51 -16.54
N ASP A 88 6.15 14.44 -17.26
CA ASP A 88 6.92 13.98 -18.42
C ASP A 88 6.93 15.06 -19.53
N ALA A 89 5.79 15.72 -19.76
CA ALA A 89 5.69 16.83 -20.71
C ALA A 89 6.55 18.04 -20.29
N LEU A 90 6.58 18.37 -19.00
CA LEU A 90 7.44 19.43 -18.45
C LEU A 90 8.92 19.09 -18.60
N GLU A 91 9.33 17.86 -18.31
CA GLU A 91 10.71 17.38 -18.46
C GLU A 91 11.16 17.48 -19.93
N GLN A 92 10.32 17.07 -20.88
CA GLN A 92 10.60 17.20 -22.31
C GLN A 92 10.76 18.66 -22.75
N ARG A 93 9.90 19.55 -22.23
CA ARG A 93 10.01 20.99 -22.50
C ARG A 93 11.30 21.58 -21.94
N LEU A 94 11.70 21.15 -20.74
CA LEU A 94 12.95 21.57 -20.09
C LEU A 94 14.19 21.09 -20.86
N ASP A 95 14.17 19.86 -21.37
CA ASP A 95 15.23 19.33 -22.23
C ASP A 95 15.37 20.13 -23.53
N GLY A 96 14.25 20.51 -24.15
CA GLY A 96 14.25 21.40 -25.32
C GLY A 96 14.89 22.76 -25.03
N ILE A 97 14.56 23.39 -23.89
CA ILE A 97 15.17 24.66 -23.46
C ILE A 97 16.67 24.50 -23.22
N ARG A 98 17.10 23.41 -22.54
CA ARG A 98 18.52 23.14 -22.30
C ARG A 98 19.30 23.00 -23.60
N LYS A 99 18.77 22.25 -24.58
CA LYS A 99 19.40 22.10 -25.91
C LYS A 99 19.56 23.42 -26.65
N LEU A 100 18.57 24.31 -26.56
CA LEU A 100 18.66 25.65 -27.14
C LEU A 100 19.80 26.44 -26.50
N TYR A 101 19.89 26.46 -25.17
CA TYR A 101 20.96 27.17 -24.46
C TYR A 101 22.36 26.67 -24.80
N VAL A 102 22.55 25.35 -24.93
CA VAL A 102 23.83 24.77 -25.37
C VAL A 102 24.16 25.24 -26.80
N LYS A 103 23.20 25.15 -27.73
CA LYS A 103 23.41 25.57 -29.12
C LYS A 103 23.71 27.06 -29.27
N PHE A 104 23.09 27.92 -28.45
CA PHE A 104 23.40 29.35 -28.43
C PHE A 104 24.78 29.64 -27.83
N GLY A 105 25.23 28.84 -26.85
CA GLY A 105 26.57 28.97 -26.27
C GLY A 105 27.71 28.54 -27.19
N GLU A 106 27.46 27.65 -28.16
CA GLU A 106 28.44 27.23 -29.18
C GLU A 106 28.53 28.19 -30.39
N LEU A 107 27.64 29.19 -30.47
CA LEU A 107 27.57 30.18 -31.56
C LEU A 107 28.31 31.49 -31.27
N VAL A 108 28.97 31.61 -30.10
CA VAL A 108 29.77 32.77 -29.66
C VAL A 108 31.20 32.32 -29.42
#